data_AF-A0A9N7NFV7-F1
#
_entry.id   AF-A0A9N7NFV7-F1
#
_cell.length_a   1.000
_cell.length_b   1.000
_cell.length_c   1.000
_cell.angle_alpha   90.00
_cell.angle_beta   90.00
_cell.angle_gamma   90.00
#
_symmetry.space_group_name_H-M   'P 1'
#
loop_
_entity.id
_entity.type
_entity.pdbx_description
1 polymer ?
#
loop_
_entity_poly.entity_id
_entity_poly.type
_entity_poly.pdbx_seq_one_letter_code
_entity_poly.pdbx_strand_id
1 'polypeptide(L)'
;MEIWKKKSVEQYSAVPYLATFANCGLWVLYGLPVVHPHSMLVVTVNGTGFLIEIVYISLFLAFCLPEKRLRVAAAVAAECVFLAALALLVFTLAHSTKLRSDIVGTFCMIGSIVMYASPLSVMKLVIKTRSVEYMPFFISLFSFLNGISWTAYALIRFDIFIAAPNGMGGLLGLAQLLLYATFYRSTKRIMAERKKVGGVGEVGLAQPIAQLEEHENVGAQKIGSHGSDFSLA
;
A
#
# COMPACT_ATOMS: atom_id res chain seq x y z
N MET A 1 -11.00 2.06 -3.33
CA MET A 1 -12.28 2.68 -3.79
C MET A 1 -12.06 3.87 -4.75
N GLU A 2 -10.91 4.55 -4.75
CA GLU A 2 -10.63 5.63 -5.72
C GLU A 2 -10.46 5.15 -7.17
N ILE A 3 -9.81 4.00 -7.38
CA ILE A 3 -9.61 3.41 -8.73
C ILE A 3 -10.94 3.17 -9.45
N TRP A 4 -11.96 2.69 -8.72
CA TRP A 4 -13.27 2.41 -9.28
C TRP A 4 -14.09 3.69 -9.54
N LYS A 5 -13.93 4.71 -8.70
CA LYS A 5 -14.58 6.02 -8.88
C LYS A 5 -13.97 6.82 -10.04
N LYS A 6 -12.68 6.67 -10.31
CA LYS A 6 -11.96 7.44 -11.33
C LYS A 6 -11.74 6.70 -12.66
N LYS A 7 -12.05 5.39 -12.73
CA LYS A 7 -11.78 4.51 -13.89
C LYS A 7 -10.33 4.60 -14.42
N SER A 8 -9.38 4.97 -13.56
CA SER A 8 -7.98 5.15 -13.90
C SER A 8 -7.13 4.78 -12.70
N VAL A 9 -6.16 3.90 -12.91
CA VAL A 9 -5.01 3.76 -12.00
C VAL A 9 -4.02 4.84 -12.40
N GLU A 10 -4.03 5.98 -11.73
CA GLU A 10 -3.19 7.16 -12.01
C GLU A 10 -1.67 6.84 -11.98
N GLN A 11 -0.90 7.36 -11.01
CA GLN A 11 0.52 7.03 -10.84
C GLN A 11 0.76 5.81 -9.95
N TYR A 12 -0.28 5.07 -9.57
CA TYR A 12 -0.15 3.91 -8.69
C TYR A 12 0.74 2.83 -9.33
N SER A 13 1.70 2.36 -8.55
CA SER A 13 2.64 1.31 -8.96
C SER A 13 2.01 -0.07 -8.77
N ALA A 14 2.21 -0.96 -9.74
CA ALA A 14 1.78 -2.36 -9.63
C ALA A 14 2.67 -3.20 -8.70
N VAL A 15 3.86 -2.70 -8.37
CA VAL A 15 4.91 -3.44 -7.65
C VAL A 15 4.43 -4.01 -6.30
N PRO A 16 3.71 -3.27 -5.45
CA PRO A 16 3.24 -3.83 -4.18
C PRO A 16 2.27 -5.01 -4.35
N TYR A 17 1.40 -4.97 -5.36
CA TYR A 17 0.44 -6.04 -5.64
C TYR A 17 1.14 -7.30 -6.15
N LEU A 18 2.09 -7.13 -7.08
CA LEU A 18 2.92 -8.22 -7.61
C LEU A 18 3.76 -8.88 -6.51
N ALA A 19 4.43 -8.07 -5.69
CA ALA A 19 5.24 -8.57 -4.58
C ALA A 19 4.40 -9.36 -3.56
N THR A 20 3.21 -8.86 -3.19
CA THR A 20 2.31 -9.57 -2.27
C THR A 20 1.74 -10.83 -2.91
N PHE A 21 1.37 -10.79 -4.20
CA PHE A 21 0.88 -11.97 -4.93
C PHE A 21 1.91 -13.09 -4.94
N ALA A 22 3.16 -12.80 -5.32
CA ALA A 22 4.25 -13.77 -5.30
C ALA A 22 4.52 -14.31 -3.89
N ASN A 23 4.57 -13.43 -2.88
CA ASN A 23 4.82 -13.83 -1.49
C ASN A 23 3.70 -14.71 -0.93
N CYS A 24 2.43 -14.35 -1.15
CA CYS A 24 1.30 -15.17 -0.75
C CYS A 24 1.30 -16.53 -1.47
N GLY A 25 1.64 -16.58 -2.76
CA GLY A 25 1.78 -17.83 -3.50
C GLY A 25 2.86 -18.76 -2.92
N LEU A 26 4.02 -18.19 -2.56
CA LEU A 26 5.10 -18.93 -1.88
C LEU A 26 4.64 -19.50 -0.53
N TRP A 27 3.96 -18.68 0.29
CA TRP A 27 3.46 -19.13 1.59
C TRP A 27 2.33 -20.17 1.50
N VAL A 28 1.49 -20.08 0.46
CA VAL A 28 0.50 -21.13 0.16
C VAL A 28 1.21 -22.44 -0.17
N LEU A 29 2.21 -22.42 -1.05
CA LEU A 29 3.00 -23.62 -1.39
C LEU A 29 3.70 -24.18 -0.15
N TYR A 30 4.29 -23.31 0.68
CA TYR A 30 4.95 -23.71 1.92
C TYR A 30 4.01 -24.43 2.87
N GLY A 31 2.82 -23.86 3.14
CA GLY A 31 1.89 -24.39 4.12
C GLY A 31 1.16 -25.68 3.70
N LEU A 32 1.29 -26.12 2.44
CA LEU A 32 0.66 -27.36 1.98
C LEU A 32 1.18 -28.55 2.81
N PRO A 33 0.30 -29.47 3.27
CA PRO A 33 0.73 -30.60 4.13
C PRO A 33 1.81 -31.50 3.50
N VAL A 34 1.87 -31.57 2.18
CA VAL A 34 2.87 -32.33 1.42
C VAL A 34 4.26 -31.66 1.40
N VAL A 35 4.33 -30.35 1.65
CA VAL A 35 5.55 -29.53 1.74
C VAL A 35 5.94 -29.34 3.21
N HIS A 36 5.04 -28.76 4.00
CA HIS A 36 5.24 -28.50 5.42
C HIS A 36 4.02 -28.95 6.25
N PRO A 37 4.09 -30.13 6.88
CA PRO A 37 3.01 -30.65 7.72
C PRO A 37 2.63 -29.69 8.85
N HIS A 38 1.34 -29.68 9.22
CA HIS A 38 0.80 -28.88 10.33
C HIS A 38 0.82 -27.35 10.16
N SER A 39 1.01 -26.82 8.94
CA SER A 39 0.96 -25.38 8.66
C SER A 39 -0.30 -24.89 7.91
N MET A 40 -1.44 -25.53 8.16
CA MET A 40 -2.71 -25.20 7.49
C MET A 40 -3.19 -23.76 7.70
N LEU A 41 -2.90 -23.15 8.86
CA LEU A 41 -3.24 -21.74 9.10
C LEU A 41 -2.51 -20.79 8.15
N VAL A 42 -1.28 -21.13 7.78
CA VAL A 42 -0.49 -20.36 6.80
C VAL A 42 -1.18 -20.40 5.44
N VAL A 43 -1.68 -21.58 5.03
CA VAL A 43 -2.43 -21.76 3.77
C VAL A 43 -3.70 -20.93 3.76
N THR A 44 -4.50 -20.95 4.83
CA THR A 44 -5.80 -20.24 4.84
C THR A 44 -5.62 -18.73 4.75
N VAL A 45 -4.67 -18.18 5.52
CA VAL A 45 -4.44 -16.72 5.54
C VAL A 45 -3.81 -16.26 4.23
N ASN A 46 -2.75 -16.93 3.76
CA ASN A 46 -2.08 -16.53 2.52
C ASN A 46 -2.89 -16.89 1.28
N GLY A 47 -3.70 -17.94 1.30
CA GLY A 47 -4.63 -18.27 0.22
C GLY A 47 -5.70 -17.20 0.06
N THR A 48 -6.26 -16.70 1.17
CA THR A 48 -7.18 -15.56 1.14
C THR A 48 -6.49 -14.31 0.59
N GLY A 49 -5.27 -14.01 1.05
CA GLY A 49 -4.45 -12.91 0.53
C GLY A 49 -4.19 -13.03 -0.98
N PHE A 50 -3.85 -14.23 -1.44
CA PHE A 50 -3.61 -14.53 -2.85
C PHE A 50 -4.84 -14.28 -3.71
N LEU A 51 -6.03 -14.72 -3.27
CA LEU A 51 -7.29 -14.43 -3.97
C LEU A 51 -7.62 -12.94 -4.01
N ILE A 52 -7.36 -12.22 -2.92
CA ILE A 52 -7.55 -10.77 -2.86
C ILE A 52 -6.60 -10.06 -3.85
N GLU A 53 -5.33 -10.47 -3.91
CA GLU A 53 -4.36 -9.92 -4.86
C GLU A 53 -4.73 -10.23 -6.31
N ILE A 54 -5.29 -11.41 -6.62
CA ILE A 54 -5.84 -11.70 -7.96
C ILE A 54 -6.88 -10.65 -8.33
N VAL A 55 -7.79 -10.29 -7.42
CA VAL A 55 -8.80 -9.27 -7.66
C VAL A 55 -8.14 -7.91 -7.90
N TYR A 56 -7.18 -7.50 -7.06
CA TYR A 56 -6.48 -6.22 -7.24
C TYR A 56 -5.70 -6.12 -8.55
N ILE A 57 -4.95 -7.17 -8.90
CA ILE A 57 -4.19 -7.24 -10.15
C ILE A 57 -5.14 -7.25 -11.35
N SER A 58 -6.26 -7.98 -11.28
CA SER A 58 -7.26 -8.01 -12.35
C SER A 58 -7.86 -6.62 -12.58
N LEU A 59 -8.23 -5.92 -11.51
CA LEU A 59 -8.70 -4.54 -11.59
C LEU A 59 -7.60 -3.61 -12.14
N PHE A 60 -6.36 -3.77 -11.69
CA PHE A 60 -5.24 -2.97 -12.22
C PHE A 60 -5.05 -3.20 -13.72
N LEU A 61 -5.07 -4.45 -14.20
CA LEU A 61 -4.94 -4.78 -15.62
C LEU A 61 -6.12 -4.29 -16.46
N ALA A 62 -7.32 -4.23 -15.89
CA ALA A 62 -8.52 -3.74 -16.57
C ALA A 62 -8.51 -2.22 -16.77
N PHE A 63 -7.94 -1.46 -15.82
CA PHE A 63 -7.98 0.01 -15.81
C PHE A 63 -6.64 0.70 -16.05
N CYS A 64 -5.54 -0.04 -16.24
CA CYS A 64 -4.21 0.56 -16.50
C CYS A 64 -4.01 0.95 -17.96
N LEU A 65 -3.11 1.92 -18.17
CA LEU A 65 -2.68 2.36 -19.49
C LEU A 65 -2.08 1.17 -20.27
N PRO A 66 -2.33 1.07 -21.60
CA PRO A 66 -1.85 -0.04 -22.42
C PRO A 66 -0.34 -0.33 -22.28
N GLU A 67 0.48 0.71 -22.14
CA GLU A 67 1.93 0.62 -21.96
C GLU A 67 2.36 -0.15 -20.71
N LYS A 68 1.60 -0.02 -19.60
CA LYS A 68 1.88 -0.70 -18.34
C LYS A 68 1.28 -2.11 -18.32
N ARG A 69 0.18 -2.31 -19.04
CA ARG A 69 -0.61 -3.55 -19.01
C ARG A 69 0.19 -4.78 -19.42
N LEU A 70 0.93 -4.71 -20.53
CA LEU A 70 1.74 -5.86 -21.00
C LEU A 70 2.84 -6.21 -20.00
N ARG A 71 3.51 -5.20 -19.42
CA ARG A 71 4.57 -5.42 -18.42
C ARG A 71 4.04 -6.10 -17.17
N VAL A 72 2.90 -5.64 -16.65
CA VAL A 72 2.28 -6.24 -15.46
C VAL A 72 1.78 -7.66 -15.76
N ALA A 73 1.12 -7.87 -16.91
CA ALA A 73 0.68 -9.20 -17.31
C ALA A 73 1.85 -10.18 -17.47
N ALA A 74 2.97 -9.74 -18.08
CA ALA A 74 4.18 -10.54 -18.19
C ALA A 74 4.81 -10.85 -16.84
N ALA A 75 4.80 -9.90 -15.89
CA ALA A 75 5.29 -10.14 -14.53
C ALA A 75 4.46 -11.19 -13.79
N VAL A 76 3.12 -11.10 -13.84
CA VAL A 76 2.23 -12.10 -13.24
C VAL A 76 2.44 -13.47 -13.88
N ALA A 77 2.56 -13.53 -15.21
CA ALA A 77 2.84 -14.79 -15.90
C ALA A 77 4.18 -15.40 -15.47
N ALA A 78 5.23 -14.58 -15.33
CA ALA A 78 6.53 -15.01 -14.85
C ALA A 78 6.46 -15.53 -13.39
N GLU A 79 5.72 -14.86 -12.51
CA GLU A 79 5.50 -15.30 -11.12
C GLU A 79 4.75 -16.63 -11.07
N CYS A 80 3.70 -16.81 -11.87
CA CYS A 80 2.98 -18.07 -11.99
C CYS A 80 3.87 -19.21 -12.51
N VAL A 81 4.66 -18.96 -13.56
CA VAL A 81 5.62 -19.94 -14.11
C VAL A 81 6.66 -20.30 -13.05
N PHE A 82 7.20 -19.32 -12.33
CA PHE A 82 8.15 -19.55 -11.25
C PHE A 82 7.55 -20.40 -10.13
N LEU A 83 6.36 -20.07 -9.63
CA LEU A 83 5.67 -20.84 -8.59
C LEU A 83 5.37 -22.28 -9.05
N ALA A 84 4.90 -22.45 -10.28
CA ALA A 84 4.61 -23.77 -10.85
C ALA A 84 5.89 -24.61 -11.02
N ALA A 85 6.98 -24.00 -11.52
CA ALA A 85 8.27 -24.66 -11.66
C ALA A 85 8.86 -25.07 -10.30
N LEU A 86 8.78 -24.18 -9.30
CA LEU A 86 9.22 -24.48 -7.94
C LEU A 86 8.40 -25.64 -7.33
N ALA A 87 7.08 -25.59 -7.47
CA ALA A 87 6.20 -26.66 -6.98
C ALA A 87 6.51 -28.00 -7.65
N LEU A 88 6.66 -28.02 -8.98
CA LEU A 88 7.05 -29.22 -9.73
C LEU A 88 8.38 -29.78 -9.22
N LEU A 89 9.43 -28.94 -9.15
CA LEU A 89 10.75 -29.34 -8.67
C LEU A 89 10.71 -29.98 -7.27
N VAL A 90 9.97 -29.35 -6.36
CA VAL A 90 9.82 -29.80 -4.97
C VAL A 90 9.03 -31.11 -4.88
N PHE A 91 8.01 -31.29 -5.72
CA PHE A 91 7.21 -32.52 -5.72
C PHE A 91 7.90 -33.70 -6.41
N THR A 92 8.75 -33.44 -7.41
CA THR A 92 9.42 -34.52 -8.15
C THR A 92 10.80 -34.87 -7.59
N LEU A 93 11.60 -33.87 -7.20
CA LEU A 93 13.00 -34.08 -6.83
C LEU A 93 13.26 -34.11 -5.32
N ALA A 94 12.41 -33.46 -4.52
CA ALA A 94 12.56 -33.49 -3.06
C ALA A 94 11.71 -34.62 -2.46
N HIS A 95 12.36 -35.69 -2.04
CA HIS A 95 11.69 -36.89 -1.53
C HIS A 95 11.31 -36.83 -0.04
N SER A 96 11.86 -35.89 0.73
CA SER A 96 11.52 -35.71 2.15
C SER A 96 10.79 -34.38 2.39
N THR A 97 9.83 -34.39 3.31
CA THR A 97 9.10 -33.18 3.73
C THR A 97 10.03 -32.11 4.28
N LYS A 98 11.09 -32.51 5.00
CA LYS A 98 12.13 -31.60 5.49
C LYS A 98 12.81 -30.85 4.34
N LEU A 99 13.25 -31.55 3.30
CA LEU A 99 13.91 -30.91 2.15
C LEU A 99 12.94 -29.98 1.40
N ARG A 100 11.68 -30.39 1.23
CA ARG A 100 10.65 -29.55 0.63
C ARG A 100 10.43 -28.25 1.41
N SER A 101 10.30 -28.38 2.73
CA SER A 101 10.18 -27.25 3.66
C SER A 101 11.39 -26.32 3.59
N ASP A 102 12.61 -26.88 3.59
CA ASP A 102 13.84 -26.08 3.57
C ASP A 102 13.96 -25.26 2.27
N ILE A 103 13.65 -25.87 1.12
CA ILE A 103 13.68 -25.20 -0.19
C ILE A 103 12.64 -24.08 -0.24
N VAL A 104 11.35 -24.41 -0.04
CA VAL A 104 10.26 -23.44 -0.19
C VAL A 104 10.31 -22.37 0.91
N GLY A 105 10.64 -22.77 2.14
CA GLY A 105 10.77 -21.86 3.28
C GLY A 105 11.87 -20.82 3.09
N THR A 106 12.97 -21.19 2.43
CA THR A 106 14.04 -20.25 2.08
C THR A 106 13.53 -19.15 1.14
N PHE A 107 12.76 -19.51 0.10
CA PHE A 107 12.15 -18.52 -0.79
C PHE A 107 11.13 -17.63 -0.05
N CYS A 108 10.29 -18.21 0.81
CA CYS A 108 9.33 -17.46 1.63
C CYS A 108 10.02 -16.42 2.53
N MET A 109 11.11 -16.84 3.20
CA MET A 109 11.88 -15.98 4.08
C MET A 109 12.55 -14.83 3.33
N ILE A 110 13.21 -15.11 2.19
CA ILE A 110 13.83 -14.08 1.35
C ILE A 110 12.77 -13.10 0.84
N GLY A 111 11.66 -13.61 0.30
CA GLY A 111 10.55 -12.79 -0.20
C GLY A 111 10.00 -11.86 0.88
N SER A 112 9.77 -12.40 2.08
CA SER A 112 9.27 -11.63 3.22
C SER A 112 10.24 -10.53 3.67
N ILE A 113 11.55 -10.82 3.71
CA ILE A 113 12.58 -9.83 4.07
C ILE A 113 12.63 -8.70 3.04
N VAL A 114 12.56 -9.02 1.74
CA VAL A 114 12.55 -8.01 0.67
C VAL A 114 11.34 -7.08 0.81
N MET A 115 10.17 -7.61 1.19
CA MET A 115 8.97 -6.81 1.39
C MET A 115 9.12 -5.78 2.52
N TYR A 116 9.99 -6.02 3.51
CA TYR A 116 10.26 -5.05 4.57
C TYR A 116 11.01 -3.80 4.12
N ALA A 117 11.54 -3.76 2.89
CA ALA A 117 12.10 -2.54 2.31
C ALA A 117 11.08 -1.38 2.26
N SER A 118 9.80 -1.69 2.03
CA SER A 118 8.71 -0.71 1.99
C SER A 118 8.51 -0.01 3.35
N PRO A 119 8.20 -0.72 4.46
CA PRO A 119 8.04 -0.09 5.77
C PRO A 119 9.32 0.63 6.26
N LEU A 120 10.51 0.12 5.96
CA LEU A 120 11.78 0.82 6.24
C LEU A 120 11.85 2.18 5.52
N SER A 121 11.46 2.21 4.24
CA SER A 121 11.45 3.43 3.43
C SER A 121 10.48 4.47 4.02
N VAL A 122 9.30 4.03 4.49
CA VAL A 122 8.34 4.90 5.16
C VAL A 122 8.90 5.41 6.49
N MET A 123 9.56 4.57 7.30
CA MET A 123 10.22 5.02 8.53
C MET A 123 11.28 6.09 8.27
N LYS A 124 12.11 5.89 7.24
CA LYS A 124 13.09 6.89 6.80
C LYS A 124 12.42 8.21 6.41
N LEU A 125 11.28 8.14 5.71
CA LEU A 125 10.50 9.31 5.34
C LEU A 125 9.96 10.04 6.58
N VAL A 126 9.45 9.32 7.58
CA VAL A 126 8.97 9.90 8.85
C VAL A 126 10.10 10.64 9.57
N ILE A 127 11.29 10.04 9.65
CA ILE A 127 12.45 10.67 10.29
C ILE A 127 12.87 11.94 9.55
N LYS A 128 12.91 11.89 8.21
CA LYS A 128 13.29 13.04 7.37
C LYS A 128 12.27 14.18 7.43
N THR A 129 10.99 13.85 7.36
CA THR A 129 9.90 14.83 7.32
C THR A 129 9.40 15.25 8.70
N ARG A 130 9.84 14.56 9.76
CA ARG A 130 9.36 14.75 11.14
C ARG A 130 7.83 14.63 11.25
N SER A 131 7.21 13.86 10.35
CA SER A 131 5.76 13.73 10.18
C SER A 131 5.36 12.27 9.97
N VAL A 132 4.28 11.83 10.62
CA VAL A 132 3.72 10.46 10.52
C VAL A 132 2.52 10.38 9.58
N GLU A 133 2.34 11.38 8.72
CA GLU A 133 1.24 11.47 7.74
C GLU A 133 1.10 10.22 6.86
N TYR A 134 2.23 9.64 6.42
CA TYR A 134 2.27 8.43 5.59
C TYR A 134 2.37 7.12 6.39
N MET A 135 2.31 7.20 7.73
CA MET A 135 2.42 6.05 8.63
C MET A 135 1.23 6.04 9.61
N PRO A 136 0.07 5.53 9.19
CA PRO A 136 -1.12 5.50 10.02
C PRO A 136 -0.97 4.53 11.20
N PHE A 137 -1.37 4.99 12.39
CA PHE A 137 -1.21 4.26 13.65
C PHE A 137 -1.74 2.82 13.63
N PHE A 138 -2.98 2.63 13.17
CA PHE A 138 -3.62 1.31 13.19
C PHE A 138 -2.91 0.30 12.30
N ILE A 139 -2.36 0.73 11.14
CA ILE A 139 -1.62 -0.17 10.27
C ILE A 139 -0.35 -0.66 10.98
N SER A 140 0.38 0.25 11.64
CA SER A 140 1.56 -0.13 12.42
C SER A 140 1.22 -1.03 13.62
N LEU A 141 0.12 -0.73 14.33
CA LEU A 141 -0.34 -1.53 15.47
C LEU A 141 -0.72 -2.95 15.06
N PHE A 142 -1.55 -3.10 14.03
CA PHE A 142 -1.96 -4.42 13.54
C PHE A 142 -0.79 -5.17 12.93
N SER A 143 0.17 -4.49 12.28
CA SER A 143 1.39 -5.12 11.79
C SER A 143 2.25 -5.68 12.93
N PHE A 144 2.40 -4.92 14.02
CA PHE A 144 3.10 -5.37 15.22
C PHE A 144 2.44 -6.59 15.87
N LEU A 145 1.12 -6.53 16.09
CA LEU A 145 0.36 -7.63 16.68
C LEU A 145 0.37 -8.88 15.78
N ASN A 146 0.29 -8.69 14.46
CA ASN A 146 0.41 -9.78 13.49
C ASN A 146 1.80 -10.42 13.57
N GLY A 147 2.87 -9.63 13.63
CA GLY A 147 4.24 -10.13 13.80
C GLY A 147 4.38 -10.98 15.07
N ILE A 148 3.91 -10.48 16.22
CA ILE A 148 3.92 -11.24 17.48
C ILE A 148 3.12 -12.54 17.36
N SER A 149 1.92 -12.48 16.79
CA SER A 149 1.04 -13.64 16.67
C SER A 149 1.66 -14.76 15.84
N TRP A 150 2.26 -14.41 14.69
CA TRP A 150 2.94 -15.38 13.83
C TRP A 150 4.25 -15.89 14.42
N THR A 151 5.02 -15.04 15.10
CA THR A 151 6.21 -15.49 15.82
C THR A 151 5.82 -16.47 16.93
N ALA A 152 4.78 -16.17 17.71
CA ALA A 152 4.28 -17.08 18.74
C ALA A 152 3.81 -18.41 18.14
N TYR A 153 3.04 -18.37 17.04
CA TYR A 153 2.63 -19.56 16.30
C TYR A 153 3.83 -20.41 15.86
N ALA A 154 4.86 -19.79 15.29
CA ALA A 154 6.05 -20.47 14.82
C ALA A 154 6.86 -21.13 15.95
N LEU A 155 6.87 -20.52 17.14
CA LEU A 155 7.59 -21.07 18.30
C LEU A 155 6.95 -22.35 18.87
N ILE A 156 5.65 -22.59 18.64
CA ILE A 156 4.97 -23.83 19.10
C ILE A 156 5.61 -25.09 18.49
N ARG A 157 6.07 -24.99 17.23
CA ARG A 157 6.69 -26.09 16.48
C ARG A 157 8.14 -25.80 16.06
N PHE A 158 8.72 -24.71 16.58
CA PHE A 158 10.05 -24.22 16.22
C PHE A 158 10.27 -24.11 14.70
N ASP A 159 9.34 -23.46 14.01
CA ASP A 159 9.47 -23.16 12.58
C ASP A 159 10.27 -21.87 12.37
N ILE A 160 11.55 -22.00 12.05
CA ILE A 160 12.44 -20.85 11.84
C ILE A 160 12.04 -20.00 10.62
N PHE A 161 11.46 -20.62 9.58
CA PHE A 161 11.11 -19.93 8.35
C PHE A 161 9.93 -18.99 8.55
N ILE A 162 9.00 -19.32 9.45
CA ILE A 162 7.94 -18.41 9.88
C ILE A 162 8.46 -17.45 10.95
N ALA A 163 9.20 -17.95 11.95
CA ALA A 163 9.61 -17.15 13.11
C ALA A 163 10.52 -15.98 12.73
N ALA A 164 11.53 -16.20 11.88
CA ALA A 164 12.53 -15.19 11.54
C ALA A 164 11.93 -13.96 10.82
N PRO A 165 11.22 -14.10 9.68
CA PRO A 165 10.64 -12.93 9.02
C PRO A 165 9.55 -12.29 9.88
N ASN A 166 8.67 -13.03 10.55
CA ASN A 166 7.61 -12.42 11.36
C ASN A 166 8.14 -11.72 12.61
N GLY A 167 9.20 -12.25 13.23
CA GLY A 167 9.88 -11.60 14.35
C GLY A 167 10.51 -10.28 13.93
N MET A 168 11.19 -10.27 12.77
CA MET A 168 11.70 -9.03 12.18
C MET A 168 10.58 -8.03 11.87
N GLY A 169 9.47 -8.50 11.28
CA GLY A 169 8.29 -7.67 11.04
C GLY A 169 7.69 -7.10 12.32
N GLY A 170 7.63 -7.88 13.40
CA GLY A 170 7.23 -7.42 14.73
C GLY A 170 8.16 -6.33 15.27
N LEU A 171 9.48 -6.51 15.19
CA LEU A 171 10.44 -5.49 15.60
C LEU A 171 10.29 -4.19 14.80
N LEU A 172 10.07 -4.30 13.48
CA LEU A 172 9.82 -3.14 12.63
C LEU A 172 8.49 -2.47 12.98
N GLY A 173 7.42 -3.24 13.22
CA GLY A 173 6.13 -2.72 13.68
C GLY A 173 6.24 -1.97 15.00
N LEU A 174 7.02 -2.50 15.96
CA LEU A 174 7.34 -1.81 17.21
C LEU A 174 8.07 -0.50 16.95
N ALA A 175 9.10 -0.51 16.10
CA ALA A 175 9.83 0.69 15.73
C ALA A 175 8.92 1.74 15.06
N GLN A 176 7.97 1.33 14.22
CA GLN A 176 6.97 2.21 13.63
C GLN A 176 6.07 2.85 14.70
N LEU A 177 5.61 2.08 15.70
CA LEU A 177 4.82 2.61 16.82
C LEU A 177 5.60 3.63 17.66
N LEU A 178 6.88 3.37 17.93
CA LEU A 178 7.75 4.30 18.66
C LEU A 178 7.98 5.60 17.88
N LEU A 179 8.23 5.51 16.57
CA LEU A 179 8.34 6.67 15.69
C LEU A 179 7.01 7.45 15.64
N TYR A 180 5.88 6.74 15.58
CA TYR A 180 4.56 7.35 15.62
C TYR A 180 4.39 8.18 16.89
N ALA A 181 4.63 7.58 18.07
CA ALA A 181 4.51 8.26 19.36
C ALA A 181 5.43 9.51 19.45
N THR A 182 6.64 9.42 18.89
CA THR A 182 7.62 10.51 18.91
C THR A 182 7.21 11.68 18.02
N PHE A 183 6.75 11.40 16.78
CA PHE A 183 6.47 12.43 15.78
C PHE A 183 5.01 12.87 15.68
N TYR A 184 4.09 12.24 16.42
CA TYR A 184 2.67 12.57 16.41
C TYR A 184 2.40 14.05 16.73
N ARG A 185 3.04 14.61 17.77
CA ARG A 185 2.89 16.03 18.13
C ARG A 185 3.44 16.96 17.06
N SER A 186 4.60 16.64 16.51
CA SER A 186 5.22 17.39 15.40
C SER A 186 4.30 17.42 14.18
N THR A 187 3.71 16.28 13.84
CA THR A 187 2.77 16.12 12.73
C THR A 187 1.54 17.01 12.89
N LYS A 188 0.93 17.03 14.09
CA LYS A 188 -0.20 17.92 14.39
C LYS A 188 0.14 19.38 14.18
N ARG A 189 1.34 19.82 14.59
CA ARG A 189 1.79 21.20 14.39
C ARG A 189 1.96 21.52 12.90
N ILE A 190 2.66 20.66 12.15
CA ILE A 190 2.88 20.83 10.70
C ILE A 190 1.54 20.91 9.95
N MET A 191 0.59 20.04 10.26
CA MET A 191 -0.73 20.05 9.64
C MET A 191 -1.53 21.32 9.98
N ALA A 192 -1.44 21.80 11.23
CA ALA A 192 -2.08 23.05 11.65
C ALA A 192 -1.49 24.28 10.92
N GLU A 193 -0.17 24.33 10.77
CA GLU A 193 0.53 25.39 10.02
C GLU A 193 0.16 25.37 8.53
N ARG A 194 0.15 24.20 7.89
CA ARG A 194 -0.31 24.05 6.49
C ARG A 194 -1.74 24.53 6.30
N LYS A 195 -2.65 24.21 7.23
CA LYS A 195 -4.04 24.65 7.17
C LYS A 195 -4.18 26.17 7.30
N LYS A 196 -3.35 26.81 8.13
CA LYS A 196 -3.29 28.27 8.24
C LYS A 196 -2.80 28.91 6.94
N VAL A 197 -1.71 28.41 6.35
CA VAL A 197 -1.17 28.96 5.10
C VAL A 197 -2.12 28.75 3.92
N GLY A 198 -2.71 27.55 3.79
CA GLY A 198 -3.69 27.27 2.73
C GLY A 198 -4.94 28.14 2.85
N GLY A 199 -5.46 28.33 4.08
CA GLY A 199 -6.59 29.23 4.31
C GLY A 199 -6.25 30.70 4.06
N VAL A 200 -5.04 31.16 4.37
CA VAL A 200 -4.59 32.53 4.03
C VAL A 200 -4.45 32.70 2.53
N GLY A 201 -3.99 31.69 1.80
CA GLY A 201 -3.90 31.72 0.33
C GLY A 201 -5.27 31.78 -0.36
N GLU A 202 -6.25 31.00 0.12
CA GLU A 202 -7.63 31.05 -0.39
C GLU A 202 -8.31 32.39 -0.07
N VAL A 203 -8.16 32.91 1.15
CA VAL A 203 -8.69 34.23 1.53
C VAL A 203 -8.01 35.36 0.75
N GLY A 204 -6.70 35.26 0.51
CA GLY A 204 -5.94 36.23 -0.27
C GLY A 204 -6.26 36.22 -1.77
N LEU A 205 -6.74 35.10 -2.33
CA LEU A 205 -7.26 35.01 -3.70
C LEU A 205 -8.73 35.47 -3.80
N ALA A 206 -9.52 35.24 -2.74
CA ALA A 206 -10.91 35.68 -2.69
C ALA A 206 -11.04 37.21 -2.62
N GLN A 207 -10.09 37.92 -1.99
CA GLN A 207 -10.11 39.40 -1.88
C GLN A 207 -10.01 40.12 -3.24
N PRO A 208 -9.04 39.82 -4.12
CA PRO A 208 -8.97 40.41 -5.46
C PRO A 208 -10.18 40.04 -6.32
N ILE A 209 -10.68 38.79 -6.21
CA ILE A 209 -11.85 38.33 -6.99
C ILE A 209 -13.11 39.09 -6.57
N ALA A 210 -13.34 39.26 -5.26
CA ALA A 210 -14.46 40.05 -4.77
C ALA A 210 -14.38 41.52 -5.21
N GLN A 211 -13.18 42.11 -5.22
CA GLN A 211 -12.97 43.49 -5.71
C GLN A 211 -13.21 43.62 -7.22
N LEU A 212 -12.88 42.60 -8.00
CA LEU A 212 -13.16 42.56 -9.44
C LEU A 212 -14.67 42.45 -9.71
N GLU A 213 -15.38 41.57 -9.00
CA GLU A 213 -16.84 41.44 -9.10
C GLU A 213 -17.57 42.72 -8.68
N GLU A 214 -17.07 43.42 -7.65
CA GLU A 214 -17.63 44.69 -7.20
C GLU A 214 -17.40 45.80 -8.25
N HIS A 215 -16.22 45.84 -8.87
CA HIS A 215 -15.93 46.76 -9.99
C HIS A 215 -16.78 46.48 -11.23
N GLU A 216 -17.04 45.20 -11.54
CA GLU A 216 -17.87 44.79 -12.67
C GLU A 216 -19.34 45.15 -12.45
N ASN A 217 -19.88 44.93 -11.23
CA ASN A 217 -21.24 45.32 -10.87
C ASN A 217 -21.45 46.84 -10.87
N VAL A 218 -20.48 47.61 -10.38
CA VAL A 218 -20.54 49.10 -10.43
C VAL A 218 -20.46 49.60 -11.87
N GLY A 219 -19.70 48.93 -12.74
CA GLY A 219 -19.64 49.21 -14.17
C GLY A 219 -20.99 48.93 -14.88
N ALA A 220 -21.61 47.79 -14.58
CA ALA A 220 -22.91 47.41 -15.14
C ALA A 220 -24.05 48.35 -14.68
N GLN A 221 -24.04 48.81 -13.43
CA GLN A 221 -25.03 49.77 -12.92
C GLN A 221 -24.94 51.15 -13.59
N LYS A 222 -23.74 51.63 -13.93
CA LYS A 222 -23.56 52.90 -14.66
C LYS A 222 -24.02 52.83 -16.12
N ILE A 223 -23.95 51.65 -16.75
CA ILE A 223 -24.42 51.46 -18.14
C ILE A 223 -25.95 51.36 -18.18
N GLY A 224 -26.58 50.78 -17.15
CA GLY A 224 -28.05 50.69 -17.05
C GLY A 224 -28.77 52.04 -16.86
N SER A 225 -28.12 53.05 -16.28
CA SER A 225 -28.74 54.36 -16.01
C SER A 225 -28.60 55.39 -17.15
N HIS A 226 -28.11 55.00 -18.33
CA HIS A 226 -28.05 55.86 -19.53
C HIS A 226 -28.91 55.34 -20.70
N GLY A 227 -29.67 54.25 -20.50
CA GLY A 227 -30.51 53.64 -21.54
C GLY A 227 -31.98 54.08 -21.55
N SER A 228 -32.43 54.96 -20.66
CA SER A 228 -33.86 55.28 -20.50
C SER A 228 -34.34 56.59 -21.15
N ASP A 229 -33.48 57.32 -21.89
CA ASP A 229 -33.84 58.62 -22.48
C ASP A 229 -34.01 58.62 -24.02
N PHE A 230 -34.15 57.45 -24.66
CA PHE A 230 -34.33 57.36 -26.12
C PHE A 230 -35.57 56.53 -26.52
N SER A 231 -36.76 57.04 -26.23
CA SER A 231 -37.98 56.64 -26.97
C SER A 231 -39.08 57.71 -26.85
N LEU A 232 -38.91 58.82 -27.56
CA LEU A 232 -39.97 59.74 -27.95
C LEU A 232 -39.64 60.27 -29.35
N ALA A 233 -40.17 59.60 -30.38
CA ALA A 233 -40.51 60.12 -31.71
C ALA A 233 -41.24 59.02 -32.50
#